data_AF-A0A820PJQ0-F1
#
_entry.id   AF-A0A820PJQ0-F1
#
_cell.length_a   1.000
_cell.length_b   1.000
_cell.length_c   1.000
_cell.angle_alpha   90.00
_cell.angle_beta   90.00
_cell.angle_gamma   90.00
#
_symmetry.space_group_name_H-M   'P 1'
#
loop_
_entity.id
_entity.type
_entity.pdbx_description
1 polymer ?
#
loop_
_entity_poly.entity_id
_entity_poly.type
_entity_poly.pdbx_seq_one_letter_code
_entity_poly.pdbx_strand_id
1 'polypeptide(L)' 'FEKAVTNIAMNQQQNLLIASSLDGLIKIFNIQTHELIQQLTTSTSQSIISMIYKNNLVYLGK' A
#
# COMPACT_ATOMS: atom_id res chain seq x y z
N PHE A 1 5.32 1.05 -9.73
CA PHE A 1 4.52 2.27 -9.63
C PHE A 1 4.96 3.14 -10.77
N GLU A 2 4.05 3.86 -11.39
CA GLU A 2 4.38 4.81 -12.47
C GLU A 2 4.49 6.24 -11.92
N LYS A 3 4.08 6.46 -10.65
CA LYS A 3 4.30 7.69 -9.88
C LYS A 3 4.96 7.42 -8.54
N ALA A 4 5.27 8.50 -7.81
CA ALA A 4 5.95 8.45 -6.52
C ALA A 4 5.15 7.67 -5.48
N VAL A 5 5.85 6.83 -4.72
CA VAL A 5 5.33 6.18 -3.51
C VAL A 5 5.10 7.25 -2.45
N THR A 6 3.89 7.31 -1.93
CA THR A 6 3.47 8.31 -0.95
C THR A 6 3.55 7.81 0.47
N ASN A 7 3.25 6.52 0.68
CA ASN A 7 3.27 5.91 2.00
C ASN A 7 3.73 4.46 1.90
N ILE A 8 4.34 4.03 3.00
CA ILE A 8 4.74 2.65 3.24
C ILE A 8 4.25 2.30 4.63
N ALA A 9 3.59 1.17 4.77
CA ALA A 9 3.15 0.61 6.03
C ALA A 9 3.54 -0.87 6.08
N MET A 10 3.80 -1.36 7.28
CA MET A 10 4.12 -2.76 7.51
C MET A 10 3.10 -3.32 8.50
N ASN A 11 2.73 -4.59 8.32
CA ASN A 11 1.82 -5.21 9.27
C ASN A 11 2.52 -5.53 10.60
N GLN A 12 1.72 -5.83 11.64
CA GLN A 12 2.26 -6.10 12.99
C GLN A 12 3.25 -7.27 13.02
N GLN A 13 3.06 -8.27 12.15
CA GLN A 13 3.91 -9.45 12.04
C GLN A 13 5.17 -9.21 11.17
N GLN A 14 5.30 -8.03 10.56
CA GLN A 14 6.43 -7.64 9.70
C GLN A 14 6.70 -8.57 8.50
N ASN A 15 5.70 -9.34 8.06
CA ASN A 15 5.78 -10.20 6.88
C ASN A 15 5.12 -9.58 5.65
N LEU A 16 4.29 -8.55 5.83
CA LEU A 16 3.62 -7.83 4.74
C LEU A 16 4.02 -6.36 4.71
N LEU A 17 4.43 -5.89 3.53
CA LEU A 17 4.66 -4.49 3.23
C LEU A 17 3.58 -3.97 2.29
N ILE A 18 2.99 -2.84 2.66
CA ILE A 18 1.94 -2.18 1.89
C ILE A 18 2.49 -0.83 1.46
N ALA A 19 2.57 -0.61 0.15
CA ALA A 19 3.02 0.66 -0.42
C ALA A 19 1.91 1.27 -1.26
N SER A 20 1.67 2.58 -1.10
CA SER A 20 0.76 3.36 -1.94
C SER A 20 1.49 4.38 -2.78
N SER A 21 0.87 4.83 -3.87
CA SER A 21 1.46 5.80 -4.78
C SER A 21 0.45 6.85 -5.23
N LEU A 22 0.97 7.98 -5.73
CA LEU A 22 0.19 9.08 -6.31
C LEU A 22 -0.64 8.65 -7.53
N ASP A 23 -0.31 7.52 -8.17
CA ASP A 23 -1.08 6.92 -9.27
C ASP A 23 -2.31 6.12 -8.81
N GLY A 24 -2.61 6.09 -7.52
CA GLY A 24 -3.77 5.38 -6.97
C GLY A 24 -3.57 3.87 -6.87
N LEU A 25 -2.34 3.39 -7.08
CA LEU A 25 -1.98 1.99 -6.86
C LEU A 25 -1.62 1.76 -5.40
N ILE A 26 -2.05 0.61 -4.88
CA ILE A 26 -1.55 0.02 -3.65
C ILE A 26 -0.95 -1.34 -4.01
N LYS A 27 0.28 -1.59 -3.58
CA LYS A 27 0.95 -2.89 -3.74
C LYS A 27 1.23 -3.50 -2.39
N ILE A 28 0.97 -4.80 -2.28
CA ILE A 28 1.22 -5.61 -1.09
C ILE A 28 2.31 -6.62 -1.43
N PHE A 29 3.38 -6.62 -0.65
CA PHE A 29 4.54 -7.47 -0.85
C PHE A 29 4.73 -8.42 0.33
N ASN A 30 5.19 -9.63 0.04
CA ASN A 30 5.77 -10.53 1.03
C ASN A 30 7.21 -10.08 1.29
N ILE A 31 7.54 -9.74 2.54
CA ILE A 31 8.89 -9.30 2.90
C ILE A 31 9.89 -10.45 2.94
N GLN A 32 9.46 -11.67 3.19
CA GLN A 32 10.38 -12.82 3.25
C GLN A 32 10.73 -13.34 1.85
N THR A 33 9.77 -13.37 0.93
CA THR A 33 9.99 -13.86 -0.45
C THR A 33 10.32 -12.75 -1.44
N HIS A 34 10.16 -11.48 -1.05
CA HIS A 34 10.28 -10.29 -1.90
C HIS A 34 9.29 -10.26 -3.08
N GLU A 35 8.23 -11.07 -3.02
CA GLU A 35 7.25 -11.17 -4.10
C GLU A 35 6.10 -10.19 -3.92
N LEU A 36 5.57 -9.71 -5.04
CA LEU A 36 4.31 -8.98 -5.09
C LEU A 36 3.17 -9.97 -4.85
N ILE A 37 2.48 -9.85 -3.72
CA ILE A 37 1.31 -10.66 -3.40
C ILE A 37 0.09 -10.13 -4.16
N GLN A 38 -0.09 -8.81 -4.13
CA GLN A 38 -1.31 -8.21 -4.67
C GLN A 38 -1.10 -6.76 -5.13
N GLN A 39 -1.85 -6.37 -6.15
CA GLN A 39 -2.01 -5.00 -6.59
C GLN A 39 -3.49 -4.61 -6.51
N LEU A 40 -3.75 -3.46 -5.90
CA LEU A 40 -5.07 -2.86 -5.79
C LEU A 40 -5.06 -1.50 -6.48
N THR A 41 -6.17 -1.15 -7.11
CA THR A 41 -6.44 0.16 -7.69
C THR A 41 -7.57 0.81 -6.90
N THR A 42 -7.37 2.05 -6.46
CA THR A 42 -8.50 2.82 -5.92
C THR A 42 -9.44 3.21 -7.06
N SER A 43 -10.76 3.09 -6.85
CA SER A 43 -11.79 3.36 -7.87
C SER A 43 -11.82 4.80 -8.39
N THR A 44 -11.08 5.70 -7.75
CA THR A 44 -10.84 7.07 -8.20
C THR A 44 -9.36 7.18 -8.57
N SER A 45 -9.03 7.70 -9.75
CA SER A 45 -7.65 8.05 -10.17
C SER A 45 -7.02 9.19 -9.35
N GLN A 46 -7.38 9.32 -8.08
CA GLN A 46 -6.93 10.35 -7.16
C GLN A 46 -5.81 9.80 -6.28
N SER A 47 -4.84 10.65 -5.95
CA SER A 47 -3.70 10.28 -5.12
C SER A 47 -4.11 9.79 -3.73
N ILE A 48 -3.34 8.82 -3.23
CA ILE A 48 -3.39 8.41 -1.83
C ILE A 48 -2.35 9.25 -1.09
N ILE A 49 -2.78 10.14 -0.19
CA ILE A 49 -1.88 11.06 0.54
C ILE A 49 -1.43 10.47 1.88
N SER A 50 -2.26 9.60 2.46
CA SER A 50 -1.93 8.94 3.74
C SER A 50 -2.49 7.52 3.81
N MET A 51 -1.74 6.64 4.46
CA MET A 51 -2.19 5.30 4.84
C MET A 51 -1.91 5.02 6.30
N ILE A 52 -2.88 4.39 6.98
CA ILE A 52 -2.70 3.84 8.33
C ILE A 52 -3.08 2.36 8.30
N TYR A 53 -2.17 1.50 8.74
CA TYR A 53 -2.46 0.08 8.93
C TYR A 53 -2.71 -0.22 10.40
N LYS A 54 -3.90 -0.74 10.74
CA LYS A 54 -4.26 -1.14 12.10
C LYS A 54 -5.23 -2.31 12.06
N ASN A 55 -4.97 -3.35 12.87
CA ASN A 55 -5.86 -4.52 13.02
C ASN A 55 -6.26 -5.16 11.67
N ASN A 56 -5.31 -5.36 10.76
CA ASN A 56 -5.53 -5.87 9.40
C ASN A 56 -6.36 -4.97 8.47
N LEU A 57 -6.68 -3.74 8.88
CA LEU A 57 -7.36 -2.74 8.05
C LEU A 57 -6.36 -1.68 7.56
N VAL A 58 -6.47 -1.30 6.29
CA VAL A 58 -5.78 -0.15 5.71
C VAL A 58 -6.77 0.99 5.57
N TYR A 59 -6.53 2.08 6.30
CA TYR A 59 -7.28 3.33 6.15
C TYR A 59 -6.57 4.24 5.16
N LEU A 60 -7.31 4.79 4.21
CA LEU A 60 -6.80 5.69 3.17
C LEU A 60 -7.32 7.10 3.44
N GLY A 61 -6.42 8.07 3.62
CA GLY A 61 -6.74 9.49 3.62
C GLY A 61 -6.38 10.11 2.28
N LYS A 62 -7.35 10.80 1.67
CA LYS A 62 -7.17 11.62 0.48
C LYS A 62 -6.90 13.06 0.85
#